data_AF-A0A922WPW2-F1
#
_entry.id   AF-A0A922WPW2-F1
#
_cell.length_a   1.000
_cell.length_b   1.000
_cell.length_c   1.000
_cell.angle_alpha   90.00
_cell.angle_beta   90.00
_cell.angle_gamma   90.00
#
_symmetry.space_group_name_H-M   'P 1'
#
loop_
_entity.id
_entity.type
_entity.pdbx_description
1 polymer ?
#
loop_
_entity_poly.entity_id
_entity_poly.type
_entity_poly.pdbx_seq_one_letter_code
_entity_poly.pdbx_strand_id
1 'polypeptide(L)'
;MLWIAAILTKAPMISRIVLGTWRTMKTSTPVAQVTTGLWLCLLVLIELLGRETTSDWFDLASFLALLVAVGMTVTVHRQQPLSGLTWIERRTILGLKRLRESFQHYGVDFRPAPRLRTYGLPGIWGVLSSLTLPILALGLLGTFVPAASLREVATTHFYLPWIVAWGFVVATGVVAGLLHALFFYASAHDLLMEHAGAMTNDPRQTDDEDFRIHRLITSTLWLAAGFVLSASLWIDIGWAVGGLLAGYVLILASTIACGRGLLLTRRQSPGTRLMHVDGRWLMVVQWSFPIALAAGVVLFAGVLPERGGHQLTILTTVQRIVGWTACLGTLMITIINLRYAWLATIRNPASVSGSHALRWPDFASPAVPFRAIWAAIRWFPRKLARRWKWTQNAGEIESNGSVSAAEVESVSVAPAREDDETFRVRRRSEIAARREIIRGLERLIKPLARQRHTAPAGIIIGLQHWFMLGLASDGDRESRFLRERTILDQVLSWPFYRTISHPARHHYWKLAKGLDLDLVYLEKGLTFRRFVKVLRVMFEVYDMHGGRQRAEERHFGGLPGTRVIIHELDVNRSLRHGRTNYPEPEYDDISRARILHIFRDRGDEEVLEEIPQDFEGAPVFSAW
;
A
#
# COMPACT_ATOMS: atom_id res chain seq x y z
N MET A 1 -48.57 -29.76 -0.82
CA MET A 1 -47.59 -30.84 -1.08
C MET A 1 -47.55 -31.32 -2.53
N LEU A 2 -48.70 -31.53 -3.21
CA LEU A 2 -48.73 -31.94 -4.63
C LEU A 2 -48.03 -30.97 -5.60
N TRP A 3 -48.10 -29.66 -5.34
CA TRP A 3 -47.43 -28.64 -6.17
C TRP A 3 -45.89 -28.67 -6.05
N ILE A 4 -45.39 -28.93 -4.83
CA ILE A 4 -43.95 -29.10 -4.56
C ILE A 4 -43.43 -30.36 -5.25
N ALA A 5 -44.20 -31.45 -5.24
CA ALA A 5 -43.85 -32.67 -5.97
C ALA A 5 -43.76 -32.44 -7.49
N ALA A 6 -44.69 -31.68 -8.09
CA ALA A 6 -44.69 -31.37 -9.52
C ALA A 6 -43.48 -30.49 -9.94
N ILE A 7 -43.08 -29.53 -9.11
CA ILE A 7 -41.87 -28.71 -9.36
C ILE A 7 -40.61 -29.57 -9.26
N LEU A 8 -40.51 -30.43 -8.25
CA LEU A 8 -39.37 -31.32 -8.03
C LEU A 8 -39.19 -32.34 -9.17
N THR A 9 -40.26 -32.75 -9.84
CA THR A 9 -40.19 -33.65 -11.00
C THR A 9 -39.66 -32.99 -12.28
N LYS A 10 -39.89 -31.69 -12.47
CA LYS A 10 -39.48 -30.97 -13.71
C LYS A 10 -38.07 -30.38 -13.66
N ALA A 11 -37.47 -30.27 -12.47
CA ALA A 11 -36.14 -29.69 -12.29
C ALA A 11 -35.23 -30.59 -11.43
N PRO A 12 -34.57 -31.61 -12.03
CA PRO A 12 -33.76 -32.60 -11.30
C PRO A 12 -32.57 -31.97 -10.54
N MET A 13 -32.14 -30.76 -10.92
CA MET A 13 -31.13 -30.01 -10.18
C MET A 13 -31.69 -29.46 -8.86
N ILE A 14 -32.92 -28.94 -8.85
CA ILE A 14 -33.58 -28.41 -7.66
C ILE A 14 -33.86 -29.56 -6.67
N SER A 15 -34.30 -30.71 -7.16
CA SER A 15 -34.56 -31.86 -6.29
C SER A 15 -33.30 -32.39 -5.60
N ARG A 16 -32.16 -32.43 -6.30
CA ARG A 16 -30.87 -32.79 -5.68
C ARG A 16 -30.43 -31.79 -4.62
N ILE A 17 -30.62 -30.49 -4.87
CA ILE A 17 -30.31 -29.45 -3.88
C ILE A 17 -31.19 -29.64 -2.65
N VAL A 18 -32.52 -29.76 -2.82
CA VAL A 18 -33.50 -29.93 -1.74
C VAL A 18 -33.24 -31.20 -0.92
N LEU A 19 -32.98 -32.34 -1.57
CA LEU A 19 -32.61 -33.58 -0.87
C LEU A 19 -31.27 -33.45 -0.14
N GLY A 20 -30.32 -32.73 -0.72
CA GLY A 20 -29.03 -32.41 -0.09
C GLY A 20 -29.21 -31.59 1.18
N THR A 21 -29.96 -30.48 1.12
CA THR A 21 -30.28 -29.64 2.28
C THR A 21 -31.10 -30.38 3.33
N TRP A 22 -32.02 -31.25 2.92
CA TRP A 22 -32.81 -32.06 3.86
C TRP A 22 -31.94 -33.04 4.65
N ARG A 23 -30.99 -33.71 3.97
CA ARG A 23 -30.04 -34.63 4.63
C ARG A 23 -29.10 -33.90 5.58
N THR A 24 -28.61 -32.71 5.20
CA THR A 24 -27.78 -31.89 6.10
C THR A 24 -28.59 -31.31 7.25
N MET A 25 -29.86 -30.94 7.06
CA MET A 25 -30.75 -30.51 8.17
C MET A 25 -30.98 -31.65 9.17
N LYS A 26 -31.22 -32.88 8.72
CA LYS A 26 -31.43 -34.02 9.65
C LYS A 26 -30.26 -34.30 10.58
N THR A 27 -29.05 -33.91 10.19
CA THR A 27 -27.81 -34.15 10.94
C THR A 27 -27.32 -32.91 11.67
N SER A 28 -27.98 -31.75 11.50
CA SER A 28 -27.59 -30.50 12.15
C SER A 28 -28.20 -30.36 13.56
N THR A 29 -27.66 -29.42 14.34
CA THR A 29 -28.16 -29.11 15.68
C THR A 29 -29.61 -28.58 15.63
N PRO A 30 -30.41 -28.74 16.70
CA PRO A 30 -31.79 -28.24 16.73
C PRO A 30 -31.88 -26.74 16.39
N VAL A 31 -30.93 -25.94 16.86
CA VAL A 31 -30.83 -24.50 16.54
C VAL A 31 -30.66 -24.30 15.03
N ALA A 32 -29.73 -25.01 14.40
CA ALA A 32 -29.49 -24.92 12.96
C ALA A 32 -30.70 -25.39 12.14
N GLN A 33 -31.45 -26.40 12.61
CA GLN A 33 -32.71 -26.83 11.98
C GLN A 33 -33.77 -25.74 12.02
N VAL A 34 -33.98 -25.11 13.19
CA VAL A 34 -34.94 -24.00 13.35
C VAL A 34 -34.54 -22.81 12.48
N THR A 35 -33.27 -22.39 12.51
CA THR A 35 -32.78 -21.27 11.70
C THR A 35 -32.94 -21.55 10.21
N THR A 36 -32.63 -22.77 9.75
CA THR A 36 -32.80 -23.14 8.34
C THR A 36 -34.27 -23.22 7.95
N GLY A 37 -35.14 -23.70 8.84
CA GLY A 37 -36.59 -23.70 8.63
C GLY A 37 -37.15 -22.29 8.48
N LEU A 38 -36.77 -21.38 9.38
CA LEU A 38 -37.14 -19.96 9.30
C LEU A 38 -36.66 -19.32 7.99
N TRP A 39 -35.44 -19.63 7.54
CA TRP A 39 -34.93 -19.19 6.24
C TRP A 39 -35.78 -19.68 5.07
N LEU A 40 -36.13 -20.96 5.03
CA LEU A 40 -36.95 -21.52 3.96
C LEU A 40 -38.35 -20.91 3.95
N CYS A 41 -38.96 -20.72 5.12
CA CYS A 41 -40.24 -20.03 5.25
C CYS A 41 -40.16 -18.58 4.75
N LEU A 42 -39.13 -17.84 5.14
CA LEU A 42 -38.91 -16.46 4.68
C LEU A 42 -38.72 -16.39 3.16
N LEU A 43 -37.89 -17.26 2.59
CA LEU A 43 -37.63 -17.28 1.15
C LEU A 43 -38.89 -17.62 0.35
N VAL A 44 -39.68 -18.59 0.80
CA VAL A 44 -40.97 -18.94 0.17
C VAL A 44 -41.96 -17.78 0.28
N LEU A 45 -42.03 -17.12 1.43
CA LEU A 45 -42.91 -15.97 1.64
C LEU A 45 -42.53 -14.80 0.72
N ILE A 46 -41.24 -14.45 0.65
CA ILE A 46 -40.71 -13.39 -0.23
C ILE A 46 -41.00 -13.73 -1.70
N GLU A 47 -40.79 -14.99 -2.11
CA GLU A 47 -41.07 -15.43 -3.48
C GLU A 47 -42.54 -15.29 -3.84
N LEU A 48 -43.46 -15.77 -2.99
CA LEU A 48 -44.89 -15.74 -3.26
C LEU A 48 -45.43 -14.31 -3.28
N LEU A 49 -45.10 -13.51 -2.26
CA LEU A 49 -45.57 -12.13 -2.17
C LEU A 49 -44.92 -11.25 -3.24
N GLY A 50 -43.63 -11.44 -3.52
CA GLY A 50 -42.90 -10.64 -4.50
C GLY A 50 -43.38 -10.80 -5.94
N ARG A 51 -44.01 -11.93 -6.27
CA ARG A 51 -44.68 -12.13 -7.56
C ARG A 51 -45.96 -11.32 -7.70
N GLU A 52 -46.70 -11.16 -6.61
CA GLU A 52 -47.98 -10.45 -6.58
C GLU A 52 -47.81 -8.94 -6.43
N THR A 53 -46.69 -8.49 -5.84
CA THR A 53 -46.45 -7.07 -5.58
C THR A 53 -45.56 -6.42 -6.62
N THR A 54 -46.00 -5.28 -7.15
CA THR A 54 -45.18 -4.37 -7.96
C THR A 54 -44.58 -3.21 -7.14
N SER A 55 -44.70 -3.26 -5.81
CA SER A 55 -44.23 -2.17 -4.93
C SER A 55 -42.72 -2.23 -4.70
N ASP A 56 -42.03 -1.10 -4.83
CA ASP A 56 -40.61 -0.97 -4.48
C ASP A 56 -40.38 -1.07 -2.95
N TRP A 57 -41.38 -0.71 -2.15
CA TRP A 57 -41.34 -0.90 -0.70
C TRP A 57 -41.24 -2.37 -0.32
N PHE A 58 -41.89 -3.24 -1.09
CA PHE A 58 -41.81 -4.68 -0.86
C PHE A 58 -40.42 -5.21 -1.20
N ASP A 59 -39.82 -4.74 -2.30
CA ASP A 59 -38.43 -5.08 -2.66
C ASP A 59 -37.47 -4.65 -1.54
N LEU A 60 -37.56 -3.40 -1.06
CA LEU A 60 -36.74 -2.91 0.04
C LEU A 60 -36.96 -3.70 1.34
N ALA A 61 -38.21 -3.96 1.72
CA ALA A 61 -38.54 -4.72 2.93
C ALA A 61 -38.02 -6.17 2.85
N SER A 62 -38.16 -6.80 1.68
CA SER A 62 -37.65 -8.15 1.43
C SER A 62 -36.12 -8.20 1.54
N PHE A 63 -35.43 -7.22 0.96
CA PHE A 63 -33.97 -7.11 1.11
C PHE A 63 -33.53 -6.90 2.56
N LEU A 64 -34.19 -6.02 3.31
CA LEU A 64 -33.90 -5.81 4.73
C LEU A 64 -34.18 -7.07 5.56
N ALA A 65 -35.27 -7.78 5.28
CA ALA A 65 -35.58 -9.05 5.94
C ALA A 65 -34.49 -10.11 5.67
N LEU A 66 -33.99 -10.19 4.44
CA LEU A 66 -32.86 -11.06 4.09
C LEU A 66 -31.57 -10.65 4.83
N LEU A 67 -31.28 -9.36 4.96
CA LEU A 67 -30.13 -8.88 5.73
C LEU A 67 -30.23 -9.23 7.22
N VAL A 68 -31.41 -9.06 7.82
CA VAL A 68 -31.67 -9.46 9.22
C VAL A 68 -31.49 -10.96 9.38
N ALA A 69 -32.00 -11.77 8.45
CA ALA A 69 -31.84 -13.22 8.47
C ALA A 69 -30.35 -13.62 8.33
N VAL A 70 -29.56 -12.93 7.50
CA VAL A 70 -28.10 -13.13 7.42
C VAL A 70 -27.44 -12.77 8.75
N GLY A 71 -27.81 -11.65 9.37
CA GLY A 71 -27.31 -11.24 10.69
C GLY A 71 -27.59 -12.28 11.77
N MET A 72 -28.82 -12.80 11.84
CA MET A 72 -29.19 -13.90 12.74
C MET A 72 -28.40 -15.18 12.45
N THR A 73 -28.09 -15.45 11.18
CA THR A 73 -27.27 -16.62 10.81
C THR A 73 -25.84 -16.46 11.28
N VAL A 74 -25.29 -15.24 11.19
CA VAL A 74 -23.95 -14.92 11.71
C VAL A 74 -23.90 -15.02 13.23
N THR A 75 -24.94 -14.58 13.96
CA THR A 75 -24.97 -14.73 15.42
C THR A 75 -25.07 -16.19 15.84
N VAL A 76 -25.91 -16.99 15.17
CA VAL A 76 -25.97 -18.44 15.38
C VAL A 76 -24.62 -19.08 15.05
N HIS A 77 -23.99 -18.68 13.95
CA HIS A 77 -22.68 -19.20 13.55
C HIS A 77 -21.59 -18.95 14.59
N ARG A 78 -21.58 -17.78 15.23
CA ARG A 78 -20.62 -17.43 16.29
C ARG A 78 -20.78 -18.33 17.52
N GLN A 79 -22.00 -18.77 17.81
CA GLN A 79 -22.27 -19.71 18.91
C GLN A 79 -22.02 -21.17 18.50
N GLN A 80 -22.34 -21.51 17.25
CA GLN A 80 -22.21 -22.86 16.69
C GLN A 80 -21.69 -22.77 15.25
N PRO A 81 -20.40 -23.07 15.01
CA PRO A 81 -19.78 -22.87 13.70
C PRO A 81 -20.39 -23.77 12.63
N LEU A 82 -21.26 -23.19 11.81
CA LEU A 82 -21.81 -23.79 10.60
C LEU A 82 -20.69 -24.06 9.59
N SER A 83 -20.49 -25.32 9.20
CA SER A 83 -19.38 -25.76 8.33
C SER A 83 -19.33 -25.00 6.99
N GLY A 84 -20.48 -24.76 6.36
CA GLY A 84 -20.58 -23.97 5.13
C GLY A 84 -20.08 -22.54 5.32
N LEU A 85 -20.50 -21.86 6.40
CA LEU A 85 -20.09 -20.49 6.66
C LEU A 85 -18.62 -20.40 7.08
N THR A 86 -18.09 -21.37 7.84
CA THR A 86 -16.64 -21.40 8.15
C THR A 86 -15.78 -21.54 6.89
N TRP A 87 -16.24 -22.31 5.90
CA TRP A 87 -15.53 -22.46 4.63
C TRP A 87 -15.53 -21.15 3.86
N ILE A 88 -16.67 -20.45 3.79
CA ILE A 88 -16.78 -19.12 3.18
C ILE A 88 -15.85 -18.16 3.91
N GLU A 89 -16.00 -18.02 5.24
CA GLU A 89 -15.19 -17.14 6.07
C GLU A 89 -13.69 -17.35 5.87
N ARG A 90 -13.20 -18.60 5.93
CA ARG A 90 -11.77 -18.91 5.68
C ARG A 90 -11.33 -18.46 4.29
N ARG A 91 -12.18 -18.60 3.27
CA ARG A 91 -11.89 -18.14 1.90
C ARG A 91 -11.90 -16.63 1.82
N THR A 92 -12.84 -15.94 2.45
CA THR A 92 -12.90 -14.48 2.50
C THR A 92 -11.70 -13.91 3.23
N ILE A 93 -11.35 -14.45 4.41
CA ILE A 93 -10.18 -14.03 5.19
C ILE A 93 -8.89 -14.26 4.39
N LEU A 94 -8.73 -15.42 3.75
CA LEU A 94 -7.56 -15.68 2.91
C LEU A 94 -7.50 -14.72 1.71
N GLY A 95 -8.65 -14.41 1.10
CA GLY A 95 -8.78 -13.44 0.02
C GLY A 95 -8.39 -12.03 0.47
N LEU A 96 -8.96 -11.57 1.58
CA LEU A 96 -8.69 -10.27 2.21
C LEU A 96 -7.23 -10.16 2.66
N LYS A 97 -6.65 -11.23 3.21
CA LYS A 97 -5.22 -11.28 3.56
C LYS A 97 -4.35 -11.11 2.33
N ARG A 98 -4.62 -11.85 1.26
CA ARG A 98 -3.89 -11.72 -0.02
C ARG A 98 -4.07 -10.34 -0.66
N LEU A 99 -5.28 -9.79 -0.56
CA LEU A 99 -5.59 -8.44 -1.03
C LEU A 99 -4.80 -7.41 -0.23
N ARG A 100 -4.80 -7.50 1.11
CA ARG A 100 -4.03 -6.64 2.01
C ARG A 100 -2.53 -6.72 1.73
N GLU A 101 -1.98 -7.92 1.59
CA GLU A 101 -0.57 -8.15 1.21
C GLU A 101 -0.25 -7.61 -0.20
N SER A 102 -1.25 -7.49 -1.07
CA SER A 102 -1.08 -6.88 -2.40
C SER A 102 -1.06 -5.34 -2.36
N PHE A 103 -1.65 -4.73 -1.33
CA PHE A 103 -1.61 -3.28 -1.10
C PHE A 103 -0.30 -2.78 -0.48
N GLN A 104 0.57 -3.68 -0.01
CA GLN A 104 1.75 -3.31 0.77
C GLN A 104 2.95 -2.88 -0.10
N HIS A 105 3.46 -1.67 0.20
CA HIS A 105 4.74 -1.04 -0.18
C HIS A 105 4.99 -0.79 -1.67
N TYR A 106 4.33 0.25 -2.21
CA TYR A 106 4.72 0.87 -3.47
C TYR A 106 5.46 2.18 -3.19
N GLY A 107 6.67 2.33 -3.74
CA GLY A 107 7.43 3.57 -3.72
C GLY A 107 7.78 4.00 -5.13
N VAL A 108 7.75 5.31 -5.42
CA VAL A 108 8.27 5.81 -6.69
C VAL A 108 9.80 5.71 -6.64
N ASP A 109 10.39 4.94 -7.55
CA ASP A 109 11.85 4.86 -7.66
C ASP A 109 12.35 5.88 -8.67
N PHE A 110 13.09 6.87 -8.19
CA PHE A 110 13.70 7.91 -9.01
C PHE A 110 15.15 7.58 -9.40
N ARG A 111 15.67 6.40 -9.03
CA ARG A 111 17.05 6.02 -9.34
C ARG A 111 17.22 5.76 -10.85
N PRO A 112 18.34 6.18 -11.45
CA PRO A 112 18.74 5.71 -12.78
C PRO A 112 19.04 4.20 -12.73
N ALA A 113 18.97 3.53 -13.89
CA ALA A 113 19.15 2.09 -14.08
C ALA A 113 20.42 1.54 -13.35
N PRO A 114 20.43 0.27 -12.87
CA PRO A 114 19.92 -0.90 -13.58
C PRO A 114 18.45 -1.22 -13.32
N ARG A 115 17.77 -1.71 -14.36
CA ARG A 115 16.36 -2.12 -14.30
C ARG A 115 16.24 -3.40 -13.48
N LEU A 116 15.61 -3.31 -12.29
CA LEU A 116 15.18 -4.51 -11.57
C LEU A 116 14.21 -5.31 -12.45
N ARG A 117 14.19 -6.64 -12.28
CA ARG A 117 13.32 -7.54 -13.05
C ARG A 117 11.87 -7.07 -12.91
N THR A 118 11.25 -6.73 -14.04
CA THR A 118 9.85 -6.33 -14.09
C THR A 118 8.98 -7.55 -13.83
N TYR A 119 8.16 -7.46 -12.79
CA TYR A 119 7.14 -8.46 -12.52
C TYR A 119 5.78 -7.90 -12.90
N GLY A 120 4.93 -8.76 -13.48
CA GLY A 120 3.52 -8.44 -13.65
C GLY A 120 2.86 -8.15 -12.30
N LEU A 121 1.78 -7.36 -12.32
CA LEU A 121 0.97 -7.15 -11.13
C LEU A 121 0.56 -8.49 -10.49
N PRO A 122 0.41 -8.54 -9.16
CA PRO A 122 -0.18 -9.70 -8.49
C PRO A 122 -1.44 -10.18 -9.21
N GLY A 123 -1.59 -11.49 -9.43
CA GLY A 123 -2.73 -12.02 -10.17
C GLY A 123 -4.09 -11.58 -9.62
N ILE A 124 -4.19 -11.26 -8.33
CA ILE A 124 -5.42 -10.74 -7.70
C ILE A 124 -5.89 -9.41 -8.32
N TRP A 125 -4.95 -8.55 -8.71
CA TRP A 125 -5.23 -7.27 -9.36
C TRP A 125 -5.78 -7.48 -10.77
N GLY A 126 -5.20 -8.42 -11.52
CA GLY A 126 -5.76 -8.84 -12.81
C GLY A 126 -7.16 -9.44 -12.68
N VAL A 127 -7.43 -10.22 -11.62
CA VAL A 127 -8.78 -10.75 -11.33
C VAL A 127 -9.74 -9.61 -11.02
N LEU A 128 -9.38 -8.68 -10.14
CA LEU A 128 -10.21 -7.52 -9.81
C LEU A 128 -10.55 -6.72 -11.07
N SER A 129 -9.55 -6.31 -11.86
CA SER A 129 -9.77 -5.61 -13.14
C SER A 129 -10.55 -6.42 -14.18
N SER A 130 -10.46 -7.75 -14.16
CA SER A 130 -11.29 -8.58 -15.04
C SER A 130 -12.75 -8.64 -14.58
N LEU A 131 -13.02 -8.51 -13.27
CA LEU A 131 -14.37 -8.45 -12.71
C LEU A 131 -15.01 -7.06 -12.91
N THR A 132 -14.21 -6.00 -13.07
CA THR A 132 -14.74 -4.66 -13.30
C THR A 132 -15.42 -4.52 -14.67
N LEU A 133 -14.90 -5.19 -15.70
CA LEU A 133 -15.47 -5.15 -17.06
C LEU A 133 -16.90 -5.69 -17.15
N PRO A 134 -17.24 -6.90 -16.65
CA PRO A 134 -18.61 -7.38 -16.68
C PRO A 134 -19.54 -6.56 -15.78
N ILE A 135 -19.07 -6.03 -14.65
CA ILE A 135 -19.87 -5.10 -13.83
C ILE A 135 -20.19 -3.83 -14.60
N LEU A 136 -19.20 -3.27 -15.30
CA LEU A 136 -19.38 -2.07 -16.13
C LEU A 136 -20.27 -2.34 -17.35
N ALA A 137 -20.13 -3.51 -17.98
CA ALA A 137 -21.00 -3.93 -19.08
C ALA A 137 -22.44 -4.15 -18.60
N LEU A 138 -22.64 -4.76 -17.44
CA LEU A 138 -23.96 -4.86 -16.79
C LEU A 138 -24.50 -3.47 -16.46
N GLY A 139 -23.63 -2.54 -16.04
CA GLY A 139 -23.94 -1.13 -15.85
C GLY A 139 -24.50 -0.45 -17.07
N LEU A 140 -23.75 -0.53 -18.15
CA LEU A 140 -24.18 -0.01 -19.45
C LEU A 140 -25.47 -0.69 -19.89
N LEU A 141 -25.58 -2.02 -19.79
CA LEU A 141 -26.80 -2.74 -20.13
C LEU A 141 -28.00 -2.25 -19.30
N GLY A 142 -27.80 -2.02 -18.00
CA GLY A 142 -28.82 -1.49 -17.09
C GLY A 142 -29.25 -0.06 -17.42
N THR A 143 -28.44 0.73 -18.14
CA THR A 143 -28.88 2.03 -18.67
C THR A 143 -29.78 1.90 -19.91
N PHE A 144 -29.70 0.78 -20.64
CA PHE A 144 -30.52 0.53 -21.83
C PHE A 144 -31.76 -0.33 -21.55
N VAL A 145 -31.73 -1.12 -20.48
CA VAL A 145 -32.84 -2.01 -20.09
C VAL A 145 -33.47 -1.47 -18.81
N PRO A 146 -34.69 -0.91 -18.88
CA PRO A 146 -35.39 -0.43 -17.70
C PRO A 146 -35.50 -1.52 -16.65
N ALA A 147 -35.18 -1.19 -15.40
CA ALA A 147 -35.29 -2.14 -14.30
C ALA A 147 -36.70 -2.70 -14.11
N ALA A 148 -37.73 -1.92 -14.43
CA ALA A 148 -39.10 -2.40 -14.46
C ALA A 148 -39.26 -3.63 -15.37
N SER A 149 -38.65 -3.61 -16.55
CA SER A 149 -38.72 -4.73 -17.50
C SER A 149 -37.94 -5.95 -17.01
N LEU A 150 -36.77 -5.75 -16.39
CA LEU A 150 -36.02 -6.85 -15.77
C LEU A 150 -36.77 -7.47 -14.60
N ARG A 151 -37.39 -6.62 -13.76
CA ARG A 151 -38.23 -7.05 -12.66
C ARG A 151 -39.43 -7.82 -13.15
N GLU A 152 -40.14 -7.35 -14.17
CA GLU A 152 -41.31 -8.00 -14.75
C GLU A 152 -40.98 -9.40 -15.31
N VAL A 153 -39.86 -9.52 -16.03
CA VAL A 153 -39.38 -10.84 -16.50
C VAL A 153 -39.04 -11.74 -15.32
N ALA A 154 -38.41 -11.19 -14.28
CA ALA A 154 -38.03 -11.97 -13.11
C ALA A 154 -39.23 -12.39 -12.26
N THR A 155 -40.18 -11.49 -11.96
CA THR A 155 -41.40 -11.81 -11.21
C THR A 155 -42.24 -12.86 -11.92
N THR A 156 -42.25 -12.87 -13.26
CA THR A 156 -42.96 -13.89 -14.05
C THR A 156 -42.40 -15.29 -13.82
N HIS A 157 -41.09 -15.43 -13.65
CA HIS A 157 -40.43 -16.73 -13.57
C HIS A 157 -39.99 -17.13 -12.16
N PHE A 158 -39.23 -16.27 -11.49
CA PHE A 158 -38.66 -16.47 -10.16
C PHE A 158 -38.21 -15.11 -9.58
N TYR A 159 -38.84 -14.66 -8.49
CA TYR A 159 -38.61 -13.32 -7.90
C TYR A 159 -37.34 -13.27 -7.04
N LEU A 160 -36.97 -14.34 -6.35
CA LEU A 160 -35.79 -14.40 -5.50
C LEU A 160 -34.46 -14.01 -6.20
N PRO A 161 -34.16 -14.43 -7.44
CA PRO A 161 -32.99 -13.96 -8.18
C PRO A 161 -33.02 -12.46 -8.42
N TRP A 162 -34.19 -11.87 -8.65
CA TRP A 162 -34.32 -10.42 -8.78
C TRP A 162 -33.92 -9.73 -7.49
N ILE A 163 -34.48 -10.12 -6.34
CA ILE A 163 -34.14 -9.45 -5.08
C ILE A 163 -32.67 -9.66 -4.69
N VAL A 164 -32.09 -10.82 -5.03
CA VAL A 164 -30.65 -11.05 -4.83
C VAL A 164 -29.80 -10.16 -5.73
N ALA A 165 -30.15 -10.05 -7.02
CA ALA A 165 -29.43 -9.21 -7.97
C ALA A 165 -29.58 -7.72 -7.63
N TRP A 166 -30.79 -7.28 -7.38
CA TRP A 166 -31.12 -5.92 -6.95
C TRP A 166 -30.42 -5.58 -5.63
N GLY A 167 -30.55 -6.43 -4.62
CA GLY A 167 -29.90 -6.26 -3.32
C GLY A 167 -28.38 -6.23 -3.42
N PHE A 168 -27.79 -7.02 -4.31
CA PHE A 168 -26.36 -6.95 -4.61
C PHE A 168 -25.97 -5.61 -5.22
N VAL A 169 -26.76 -5.07 -6.18
CA VAL A 169 -26.54 -3.74 -6.75
C VAL A 169 -26.66 -2.65 -5.69
N VAL A 170 -27.69 -2.69 -4.84
CA VAL A 170 -27.87 -1.72 -3.74
C VAL A 170 -26.70 -1.78 -2.76
N ALA A 171 -26.36 -2.98 -2.28
CA ALA A 171 -25.28 -3.16 -1.31
C ALA A 171 -23.93 -2.72 -1.89
N THR A 172 -23.63 -3.09 -3.14
CA THR A 172 -22.38 -2.67 -3.80
C THR A 172 -22.36 -1.17 -4.06
N GLY A 173 -23.47 -0.54 -4.44
CA GLY A 173 -23.58 0.91 -4.59
C GLY A 173 -23.35 1.68 -3.28
N VAL A 174 -23.96 1.23 -2.18
CA VAL A 174 -23.77 1.85 -0.86
C VAL A 174 -22.34 1.67 -0.36
N VAL A 175 -21.79 0.46 -0.44
CA VAL A 175 -20.40 0.18 -0.06
C VAL A 175 -19.43 0.97 -0.94
N ALA A 176 -19.70 1.08 -2.24
CA ALA A 176 -18.95 1.92 -3.17
C ALA A 176 -18.97 3.39 -2.75
N GLY A 177 -20.13 3.95 -2.44
CA GLY A 177 -20.26 5.32 -1.97
C GLY A 177 -19.46 5.57 -0.69
N LEU A 178 -19.56 4.67 0.30
CA LEU A 178 -18.81 4.75 1.54
C LEU A 178 -17.29 4.67 1.33
N LEU A 179 -16.83 3.77 0.45
CA LEU A 179 -15.42 3.65 0.10
C LEU A 179 -14.93 4.93 -0.60
N HIS A 180 -15.71 5.52 -1.50
CA HIS A 180 -15.36 6.80 -2.13
C HIS A 180 -15.30 7.96 -1.13
N ALA A 181 -16.23 8.00 -0.17
CA ALA A 181 -16.18 8.98 0.92
C ALA A 181 -14.91 8.82 1.77
N LEU A 182 -14.54 7.57 2.11
CA LEU A 182 -13.31 7.27 2.82
C LEU A 182 -12.07 7.66 2.02
N PHE A 183 -12.03 7.36 0.73
CA PHE A 183 -10.94 7.78 -0.16
C PHE A 183 -10.83 9.30 -0.23
N PHE A 184 -11.95 10.01 -0.37
CA PHE A 184 -11.97 11.46 -0.33
C PHE A 184 -11.40 12.00 0.98
N TYR A 185 -11.86 11.48 2.11
CA TYR A 185 -11.37 11.86 3.44
C TYR A 185 -9.86 11.63 3.58
N ALA A 186 -9.38 10.42 3.28
CA ALA A 186 -7.96 10.09 3.38
C ALA A 186 -7.10 10.97 2.46
N SER A 187 -7.58 11.22 1.24
CA SER A 187 -6.90 12.08 0.27
C SER A 187 -6.82 13.53 0.72
N ALA A 188 -7.93 14.09 1.20
CA ALA A 188 -7.98 15.45 1.72
C ALA A 188 -7.10 15.60 2.95
N HIS A 189 -7.14 14.63 3.86
CA HIS A 189 -6.27 14.56 5.02
C HIS A 189 -4.80 14.58 4.61
N ASP A 190 -4.36 13.69 3.72
CA ASP A 190 -2.97 13.61 3.30
C ASP A 190 -2.47 14.88 2.60
N LEU A 191 -3.30 15.48 1.73
CA LEU A 191 -2.98 16.75 1.07
C LEU A 191 -2.81 17.90 2.07
N LEU A 192 -3.70 17.98 3.07
CA LEU A 192 -3.65 19.03 4.09
C LEU A 192 -2.48 18.83 5.06
N MET A 193 -2.21 17.59 5.47
CA MET A 193 -1.04 17.26 6.31
C MET A 193 0.28 17.52 5.58
N GLU A 194 0.33 17.29 4.27
CA GLU A 194 1.50 17.63 3.47
C GLU A 194 1.70 19.14 3.36
N HIS A 195 0.64 19.89 3.09
CA HIS A 195 0.70 21.35 3.01
C HIS A 195 1.10 21.98 4.34
N ALA A 196 0.50 21.54 5.44
CA ALA A 196 0.84 22.01 6.76
C ALA A 196 2.28 21.69 7.15
N GLY A 197 2.72 20.46 6.89
CA GLY A 197 4.10 20.09 7.15
C GLY A 197 5.15 20.82 6.30
N ALA A 198 4.74 21.52 5.23
CA ALA A 198 5.61 22.43 4.48
C ALA A 198 5.65 23.84 5.11
N MET A 199 4.60 24.25 5.83
CA MET A 199 4.52 25.54 6.52
C MET A 199 5.14 25.50 7.92
N THR A 200 5.07 24.38 8.62
CA THR A 200 5.61 24.22 9.98
C THR A 200 7.13 23.97 9.98
N ASN A 201 7.92 25.02 10.16
CA ASN A 201 9.33 24.89 10.57
C ASN A 201 9.52 24.90 12.10
N ASP A 202 8.49 25.25 12.89
CA ASP A 202 8.56 25.35 14.35
C ASP A 202 7.75 24.24 15.06
N PRO A 203 8.39 23.33 15.81
CA PRO A 203 7.72 22.26 16.56
C PRO A 203 6.88 22.75 17.76
N ARG A 204 6.90 24.04 18.10
CA ARG A 204 6.01 24.59 19.12
C ARG A 204 4.66 25.03 18.56
N GLN A 205 4.58 25.24 17.25
CA GLN A 205 3.33 25.57 16.57
C GLN A 205 2.56 24.31 16.14
N THR A 206 3.15 23.11 16.26
CA THR A 206 2.54 21.87 15.79
C THR A 206 1.22 21.57 16.48
N ASP A 207 1.06 21.84 17.79
CA ASP A 207 -0.18 21.47 18.49
C ASP A 207 -1.36 22.40 18.10
N ASP A 208 -1.11 23.71 18.01
CA ASP A 208 -2.10 24.69 17.55
C ASP A 208 -2.41 24.55 16.06
N GLU A 209 -1.40 24.23 15.24
CA GLU A 209 -1.58 23.98 13.82
C GLU A 209 -2.25 22.64 13.55
N ASP A 210 -1.95 21.57 14.30
CA ASP A 210 -2.66 20.30 14.22
C ASP A 210 -4.15 20.49 14.49
N PHE A 211 -4.50 21.33 15.48
CA PHE A 211 -5.89 21.69 15.73
C PHE A 211 -6.50 22.51 14.57
N ARG A 212 -5.75 23.45 13.98
CA ARG A 212 -6.21 24.21 12.79
C ARG A 212 -6.37 23.31 11.57
N ILE A 213 -5.48 22.35 11.35
CA ILE A 213 -5.53 21.38 10.25
C ILE A 213 -6.72 20.46 10.45
N HIS A 214 -6.93 19.93 11.65
CA HIS A 214 -8.12 19.14 11.97
C HIS A 214 -9.40 19.94 11.72
N ARG A 215 -9.41 21.23 12.11
CA ARG A 215 -10.53 22.13 11.82
C ARG A 215 -10.71 22.33 10.31
N LEU A 216 -9.63 22.52 9.54
CA LEU A 216 -9.67 22.66 8.08
C LEU A 216 -10.14 21.38 7.37
N ILE A 217 -9.67 20.22 7.79
CA ILE A 217 -10.13 18.91 7.30
C ILE A 217 -11.62 18.78 7.59
N THR A 218 -12.03 19.06 8.83
CA THR A 218 -13.43 18.98 9.25
C THR A 218 -14.31 19.96 8.47
N SER A 219 -13.86 21.21 8.27
CA SER A 219 -14.62 22.18 7.46
C SER A 219 -14.68 21.77 5.99
N THR A 220 -13.60 21.22 5.43
CA THR A 220 -13.59 20.71 4.05
C THR A 220 -14.56 19.53 3.90
N LEU A 221 -14.63 18.64 4.88
CA LEU A 221 -15.61 17.56 4.94
C LEU A 221 -17.04 18.09 5.03
N TRP A 222 -17.31 19.09 5.87
CA TRP A 222 -18.64 19.71 5.96
C TRP A 222 -19.04 20.41 4.67
N LEU A 223 -18.11 21.10 4.00
CA LEU A 223 -18.35 21.70 2.69
C LEU A 223 -18.62 20.62 1.62
N ALA A 224 -17.87 19.52 1.63
CA ALA A 224 -18.10 18.40 0.73
C ALA A 224 -19.47 17.73 0.99
N ALA A 225 -19.83 17.52 2.25
CA ALA A 225 -21.15 17.00 2.63
C ALA A 225 -22.28 17.95 2.22
N GLY A 226 -22.11 19.26 2.46
CA GLY A 226 -23.04 20.31 2.03
C GLY A 226 -23.20 20.37 0.50
N PHE A 227 -22.11 20.21 -0.25
CA PHE A 227 -22.13 20.09 -1.70
C PHE A 227 -22.87 18.83 -2.15
N VAL A 228 -22.57 17.66 -1.58
CA VAL A 228 -23.25 16.40 -1.92
C VAL A 228 -24.75 16.49 -1.66
N LEU A 229 -25.15 17.04 -0.50
CA LEU A 229 -26.56 17.24 -0.16
C LEU A 229 -27.23 18.22 -1.13
N SER A 230 -26.61 19.37 -1.40
CA SER A 230 -27.16 20.36 -2.34
C SER A 230 -27.26 19.79 -3.75
N ALA A 231 -26.19 19.20 -4.28
CA ALA A 231 -26.18 18.59 -5.59
C ALA A 231 -27.22 17.45 -5.70
N SER A 232 -27.43 16.68 -4.64
CA SER A 232 -28.46 15.63 -4.60
C SER A 232 -29.90 16.14 -4.65
N LEU A 233 -30.14 17.37 -4.20
CA LEU A 233 -31.46 18.00 -4.25
C LEU A 233 -31.71 18.66 -5.62
N TRP A 234 -30.71 19.36 -6.14
CA TRP A 234 -30.88 20.30 -7.26
C TRP A 234 -30.43 19.77 -8.63
N ILE A 235 -29.52 18.79 -8.67
CA ILE A 235 -28.90 18.35 -9.92
C ILE A 235 -29.28 16.88 -10.18
N ASP A 236 -29.71 16.61 -11.41
CA ASP A 236 -30.03 15.26 -11.86
C ASP A 236 -28.81 14.33 -11.73
N ILE A 237 -29.08 13.08 -11.34
CA ILE A 237 -28.06 12.05 -11.19
C ILE A 237 -27.33 11.77 -12.51
N GLY A 238 -27.97 12.01 -13.67
CA GLY A 238 -27.34 11.89 -14.98
C GLY A 238 -26.08 12.74 -15.12
N TRP A 239 -26.02 13.92 -14.50
CA TRP A 239 -24.81 14.76 -14.48
C TRP A 239 -23.71 14.17 -13.61
N ALA A 240 -24.06 13.55 -12.48
CA ALA A 240 -23.08 12.84 -11.66
C ALA A 240 -22.47 11.65 -12.43
N VAL A 241 -23.29 10.92 -13.19
CA VAL A 241 -22.83 9.85 -14.09
C VAL A 241 -21.90 10.41 -15.19
N GLY A 242 -22.29 11.51 -15.83
CA GLY A 242 -21.46 12.18 -16.83
C GLY A 242 -20.11 12.65 -16.28
N GLY A 243 -20.10 13.24 -15.08
CA GLY A 243 -18.88 13.66 -14.38
C GLY A 243 -17.96 12.49 -14.04
N LEU A 244 -18.53 11.37 -13.58
CA LEU A 244 -17.81 10.12 -13.34
C LEU A 244 -17.13 9.59 -14.61
N LEU A 245 -17.86 9.56 -15.73
CA LEU A 245 -17.33 9.13 -17.03
C LEU A 245 -16.24 10.07 -17.54
N ALA A 246 -16.41 11.38 -17.39
CA ALA A 246 -15.40 12.37 -17.78
C ALA A 246 -14.11 12.22 -16.95
N GLY A 247 -14.22 12.06 -15.63
CA GLY A 247 -13.09 11.78 -14.74
C GLY A 247 -12.37 10.49 -15.16
N TYR A 248 -13.11 9.45 -15.54
CA TYR A 248 -12.52 8.21 -16.06
C TYR A 248 -11.71 8.41 -17.34
N VAL A 249 -12.28 9.11 -18.33
CA VAL A 249 -11.57 9.43 -19.58
C VAL A 249 -10.27 10.18 -19.28
N LEU A 250 -10.29 11.09 -18.29
CA LEU A 250 -9.11 11.83 -17.87
C LEU A 250 -8.06 10.95 -17.17
N ILE A 251 -8.48 10.00 -16.33
CA ILE A 251 -7.57 9.02 -15.72
C ILE A 251 -6.93 8.14 -16.81
N LEU A 252 -7.72 7.64 -17.76
CA LEU A 252 -7.19 6.81 -18.84
C LEU A 252 -6.22 7.61 -19.72
N ALA A 253 -6.59 8.83 -20.11
CA ALA A 253 -5.75 9.74 -20.88
C ALA A 253 -4.44 10.07 -20.15
N SER A 254 -4.50 10.38 -18.85
CA SER A 254 -3.30 10.65 -18.04
C SER A 254 -2.40 9.42 -17.91
N THR A 255 -2.97 8.21 -17.86
CA THR A 255 -2.19 6.97 -17.80
C THR A 255 -1.50 6.65 -19.12
N ILE A 256 -2.15 6.98 -20.25
CA ILE A 256 -1.54 6.91 -21.59
C ILE A 256 -0.45 7.97 -21.75
N ALA A 257 -0.68 9.18 -21.22
CA ALA A 257 0.28 10.27 -21.26
C ALA A 257 1.51 10.05 -20.36
N CYS A 258 1.37 9.26 -19.29
CA CYS A 258 2.51 8.80 -18.51
C CYS A 258 3.40 7.91 -19.40
N GLY A 259 4.59 8.41 -19.74
CA GLY A 259 5.59 7.63 -20.48
C GLY A 259 6.00 6.35 -19.74
N ARG A 260 6.73 5.46 -20.44
CA ARG A 260 7.25 4.18 -19.88
C ARG A 260 8.17 4.34 -18.65
N GLY A 261 8.47 5.56 -18.23
CA GLY A 261 9.41 5.89 -17.15
C GLY A 261 8.85 5.79 -15.73
N LEU A 262 7.53 5.62 -15.54
CA LEU A 262 6.97 5.45 -14.20
C LEU A 262 7.18 4.00 -13.73
N LEU A 263 8.28 3.77 -12.99
CA LEU A 263 8.55 2.50 -12.33
C LEU A 263 8.28 2.64 -10.83
N LEU A 264 7.44 1.76 -10.32
CA LEU A 264 7.18 1.66 -8.89
C LEU A 264 7.98 0.49 -8.33
N THR A 265 8.75 0.75 -7.28
CA THR A 265 9.39 -0.32 -6.51
C THR A 265 8.37 -0.95 -5.59
N ARG A 266 8.36 -2.28 -5.58
CA ARG A 266 7.55 -3.09 -4.69
C ARG A 266 8.45 -4.01 -3.87
N ARG A 267 8.14 -4.12 -2.58
CA ARG A 267 8.72 -5.11 -1.67
C ARG A 267 7.64 -6.07 -1.21
N GLN A 268 7.76 -7.36 -1.52
CA GLN A 268 6.71 -8.35 -1.22
C GLN A 268 6.68 -8.73 0.27
N SER A 269 7.84 -8.75 0.92
CA SER A 269 8.01 -8.90 2.36
C SER A 269 9.39 -8.39 2.80
N PRO A 270 9.59 -8.07 4.09
CA PRO A 270 10.93 -7.82 4.65
C PRO A 270 11.89 -8.95 4.22
N GLY A 271 13.09 -8.58 3.78
CA GLY A 271 14.12 -9.53 3.27
C GLY A 271 13.95 -10.03 1.82
N THR A 272 12.84 -9.74 1.12
CA THR A 272 12.71 -10.13 -0.30
C THR A 272 13.33 -9.10 -1.26
N ARG A 273 13.72 -9.58 -2.45
CA ARG A 273 14.26 -8.74 -3.54
C ARG A 273 13.26 -7.64 -3.90
N LEU A 274 13.77 -6.42 -4.08
CA LEU A 274 13.01 -5.31 -4.65
C LEU A 274 12.61 -5.67 -6.09
N MET A 275 11.38 -5.33 -6.45
CA MET A 275 10.82 -5.58 -7.78
C MET A 275 10.33 -4.28 -8.39
N HIS A 276 10.40 -4.16 -9.71
CA HIS A 276 9.76 -3.06 -10.43
C HIS A 276 8.41 -3.49 -10.98
N VAL A 277 7.41 -2.65 -10.76
CA VAL A 277 6.09 -2.73 -11.37
C VAL A 277 5.95 -1.50 -12.26
N ASP A 278 5.48 -1.71 -13.49
CA ASP A 278 5.10 -0.58 -14.36
C ASP A 278 3.96 0.18 -13.69
N GLY A 279 4.24 1.41 -13.28
CA GLY A 279 3.31 2.23 -12.53
C GLY A 279 2.05 2.54 -13.31
N ARG A 280 2.08 2.50 -14.64
CA ARG A 280 0.88 2.69 -15.48
C ARG A 280 -0.10 1.57 -15.28
N TRP A 281 0.37 0.33 -15.26
CA TRP A 281 -0.48 -0.82 -14.99
C TRP A 281 -1.03 -0.77 -13.57
N LEU A 282 -0.20 -0.42 -12.59
CA LEU A 282 -0.68 -0.26 -11.23
C LEU A 282 -1.75 0.83 -11.16
N MET A 283 -1.55 1.96 -11.83
CA MET A 283 -2.56 3.02 -11.94
C MET A 283 -3.82 2.46 -12.59
N VAL A 284 -3.78 1.95 -13.82
CA VAL A 284 -4.97 1.38 -14.51
C VAL A 284 -5.73 0.42 -13.60
N VAL A 285 -5.03 -0.46 -12.88
CA VAL A 285 -5.66 -1.48 -12.05
C VAL A 285 -6.16 -0.91 -10.72
N GLN A 286 -5.38 -0.10 -10.01
CA GLN A 286 -5.83 0.59 -8.79
C GLN A 286 -7.04 1.46 -9.08
N TRP A 287 -7.10 2.07 -10.26
CA TRP A 287 -8.20 2.95 -10.65
C TRP A 287 -9.37 2.19 -11.25
N SER A 288 -9.16 1.01 -11.86
CA SER A 288 -10.25 0.14 -12.31
C SER A 288 -11.20 -0.23 -11.18
N PHE A 289 -10.71 -0.34 -9.94
CA PHE A 289 -11.52 -0.65 -8.79
C PHE A 289 -12.51 0.46 -8.41
N PRO A 290 -12.10 1.73 -8.17
CA PRO A 290 -13.00 2.88 -8.08
C PRO A 290 -13.95 3.01 -9.27
N ILE A 291 -13.48 2.73 -10.49
CA ILE A 291 -14.33 2.76 -11.70
C ILE A 291 -15.44 1.71 -11.63
N ALA A 292 -15.15 0.50 -11.16
CA ALA A 292 -16.17 -0.54 -10.98
C ALA A 292 -17.16 -0.19 -9.88
N LEU A 293 -16.66 0.42 -8.81
CA LEU A 293 -17.50 0.94 -7.72
C LEU A 293 -18.42 2.05 -8.25
N ALA A 294 -17.90 2.97 -9.06
CA ALA A 294 -18.68 4.01 -9.73
C ALA A 294 -19.71 3.40 -10.70
N ALA A 295 -19.35 2.37 -11.47
CA ALA A 295 -20.29 1.65 -12.32
C ALA A 295 -21.39 0.94 -11.51
N GLY A 296 -21.07 0.42 -10.32
CA GLY A 296 -22.05 -0.09 -9.36
C GLY A 296 -23.01 0.99 -8.86
N VAL A 297 -22.54 2.22 -8.72
CA VAL A 297 -23.37 3.39 -8.38
C VAL A 297 -24.23 3.84 -9.56
N VAL A 298 -23.71 3.81 -10.79
CA VAL A 298 -24.47 4.08 -12.03
C VAL A 298 -25.54 3.01 -12.24
N LEU A 299 -25.20 1.74 -12.00
CA LEU A 299 -26.15 0.63 -11.94
C LEU A 299 -27.23 0.91 -10.92
N PHE A 300 -26.83 1.24 -9.69
CA PHE A 300 -27.76 1.55 -8.62
C PHE A 300 -28.69 2.70 -9.00
N ALA A 301 -28.18 3.73 -9.68
CA ALA A 301 -28.94 4.88 -10.17
C ALA A 301 -29.92 4.51 -11.30
N GLY A 302 -29.48 3.75 -12.30
CA GLY A 302 -30.27 3.38 -13.48
C GLY A 302 -31.23 2.19 -13.27
N VAL A 303 -30.99 1.37 -12.24
CA VAL A 303 -31.83 0.19 -11.92
C VAL A 303 -33.11 0.57 -11.15
N LEU A 304 -33.46 1.86 -11.02
CA LEU A 304 -34.80 2.21 -10.56
C LEU A 304 -35.66 2.70 -11.72
N PRO A 305 -36.94 2.25 -11.79
CA PRO A 305 -37.84 2.62 -12.87
C PRO A 305 -37.94 4.15 -12.99
N GLU A 306 -37.62 4.68 -14.16
CA GLU A 306 -38.05 6.03 -14.51
C GLU A 306 -39.57 6.03 -14.73
N ARG A 307 -40.26 6.93 -14.02
CA ARG A 307 -41.55 7.53 -14.40
C ARG A 307 -42.85 6.73 -14.22
N GLY A 308 -42.84 5.58 -13.55
CA GLY A 308 -44.07 5.01 -12.98
C GLY A 308 -44.37 5.62 -11.61
N GLY A 309 -45.56 6.19 -11.39
CA GLY A 309 -45.94 7.07 -10.25
C GLY A 309 -45.84 6.53 -8.80
N HIS A 310 -45.04 5.50 -8.53
CA HIS A 310 -44.85 4.90 -7.19
C HIS A 310 -43.38 4.76 -6.77
N GLN A 311 -42.47 5.53 -7.38
CA GLN A 311 -41.07 5.50 -6.99
C GLN A 311 -40.88 6.09 -5.58
N LEU A 312 -40.11 5.39 -4.77
CA LEU A 312 -39.75 5.75 -3.41
C LEU A 312 -38.85 7.00 -3.36
N THR A 313 -39.38 8.16 -2.98
CA THR A 313 -38.62 9.43 -2.86
C THR A 313 -37.38 9.29 -1.97
N ILE A 314 -37.44 8.45 -0.94
CA ILE A 314 -36.30 8.17 -0.06
C ILE A 314 -35.20 7.44 -0.84
N LEU A 315 -35.55 6.45 -1.64
CA LEU A 315 -34.58 5.65 -2.38
C LEU A 315 -33.91 6.48 -3.48
N THR A 316 -34.66 7.34 -4.17
CA THR A 316 -34.10 8.31 -5.12
C THR A 316 -33.15 9.30 -4.45
N THR A 317 -33.47 9.74 -3.23
CA THR A 317 -32.58 10.63 -2.45
C THR A 317 -31.29 9.92 -2.08
N VAL A 318 -31.38 8.68 -1.58
CA VAL A 318 -30.20 7.85 -1.25
C VAL A 318 -29.33 7.61 -2.48
N GLN A 319 -29.93 7.30 -3.64
CA GLN A 319 -29.21 7.16 -4.90
C GLN A 319 -28.44 8.42 -5.27
N ARG A 320 -29.08 9.59 -5.19
CA ARG A 320 -28.43 10.86 -5.53
C ARG A 320 -27.27 11.17 -4.57
N ILE A 321 -27.44 10.92 -3.27
CA ILE A 321 -26.37 11.09 -2.27
C ILE A 321 -25.19 10.17 -2.62
N VAL A 322 -25.45 8.88 -2.86
CA VAL A 322 -24.41 7.89 -3.21
C VAL A 322 -23.72 8.25 -4.54
N GLY A 323 -24.50 8.68 -5.54
CA GLY A 323 -24.03 9.16 -6.85
C GLY A 323 -23.04 10.32 -6.74
N TRP A 324 -23.45 11.39 -6.03
CA TRP A 324 -22.61 12.57 -5.84
C TRP A 324 -21.39 12.30 -4.96
N THR A 325 -21.53 11.43 -3.95
CA THR A 325 -20.40 10.99 -3.12
C THR A 325 -19.36 10.24 -3.96
N ALA A 326 -19.81 9.33 -4.85
CA ALA A 326 -18.93 8.62 -5.77
C ALA A 326 -18.24 9.57 -6.75
N CYS A 327 -18.95 10.58 -7.28
CA CYS A 327 -18.40 11.60 -8.16
C CYS A 327 -17.27 12.39 -7.47
N LEU A 328 -17.51 12.84 -6.24
CA LEU A 328 -16.54 13.60 -5.45
C LEU A 328 -15.30 12.75 -5.08
N GLY A 329 -15.50 11.48 -4.71
CA GLY A 329 -14.39 10.54 -4.52
C GLY A 329 -13.58 10.32 -5.82
N THR A 330 -14.26 10.16 -6.96
CA THR A 330 -13.62 9.97 -8.27
C THR A 330 -12.84 11.21 -8.72
N LEU A 331 -13.37 12.41 -8.46
CA LEU A 331 -12.67 13.67 -8.72
C LEU A 331 -11.36 13.73 -7.94
N MET A 332 -11.39 13.39 -6.65
CA MET A 332 -10.20 13.47 -5.81
C MET A 332 -9.15 12.41 -6.17
N ILE A 333 -9.61 11.21 -6.52
CA ILE A 333 -8.79 10.18 -7.16
C ILE A 333 -8.14 10.69 -8.44
N THR A 334 -8.88 11.41 -9.28
CA THR A 334 -8.38 11.99 -10.53
C THR A 334 -7.31 13.06 -10.26
N ILE A 335 -7.50 13.89 -9.24
CA ILE A 335 -6.52 14.90 -8.82
C ILE A 335 -5.22 14.24 -8.34
N ILE A 336 -5.31 13.21 -7.51
CA ILE A 336 -4.15 12.42 -7.05
C ILE A 336 -3.42 11.81 -8.26
N ASN A 337 -4.16 11.30 -9.23
CA ASN A 337 -3.59 10.74 -10.45
C ASN A 337 -2.83 11.76 -11.29
N LEU A 338 -3.47 12.89 -11.56
CA LEU A 338 -2.84 13.98 -12.31
C LEU A 338 -1.60 14.47 -11.58
N ARG A 339 -1.61 14.51 -10.25
CA ARG A 339 -0.44 14.83 -9.43
C ARG A 339 0.68 13.80 -9.60
N TYR A 340 0.39 12.50 -9.52
CA TYR A 340 1.40 11.46 -9.74
C TYR A 340 1.96 11.50 -11.16
N ALA A 341 1.08 11.66 -12.16
CA ALA A 341 1.48 11.82 -13.55
C ALA A 341 2.39 13.05 -13.72
N TRP A 342 2.03 14.17 -13.11
CA TRP A 342 2.82 15.41 -13.12
C TRP A 342 4.17 15.25 -12.44
N LEU A 343 4.24 14.61 -11.28
CA LEU A 343 5.50 14.30 -10.60
C LEU A 343 6.37 13.37 -11.47
N ALA A 344 5.75 12.39 -12.13
CA ALA A 344 6.45 11.45 -12.99
C ALA A 344 6.98 12.07 -14.28
N THR A 345 6.30 13.09 -14.83
CA THR A 345 6.74 13.76 -16.05
C THR A 345 7.78 14.84 -15.77
N ILE A 346 7.58 15.67 -14.76
CA ILE A 346 8.43 16.84 -14.46
C ILE A 346 9.65 16.47 -13.63
N ARG A 347 9.51 15.61 -12.62
CA ARG A 347 10.60 15.30 -11.67
C ARG A 347 11.40 14.06 -12.03
N ASN A 348 11.05 13.34 -13.09
CA ASN A 348 11.84 12.20 -13.50
C ASN A 348 13.07 12.70 -14.28
N PRO A 349 14.29 12.62 -13.73
CA PRO A 349 15.49 13.09 -14.42
C PRO A 349 15.73 12.33 -15.74
N ALA A 350 15.16 11.12 -15.89
CA ALA A 350 15.22 10.36 -17.14
C ALA A 350 14.32 10.93 -18.27
N SER A 351 13.34 11.79 -17.97
CA SER A 351 12.50 12.42 -19.02
C SER A 351 13.20 13.61 -19.71
N VAL A 352 14.17 14.22 -19.04
CA VAL A 352 14.92 15.40 -19.54
C VAL A 352 16.09 15.00 -20.45
N SER A 353 16.56 13.76 -20.34
CA SER A 353 17.66 13.21 -21.14
C SER A 353 17.17 12.74 -22.52
N GLY A 354 16.88 13.69 -23.40
CA GLY A 354 16.95 13.49 -24.85
C GLY A 354 15.71 12.87 -25.50
N SER A 355 15.20 13.61 -26.47
CA SER A 355 14.51 13.28 -27.73
C SER A 355 14.73 11.87 -28.35
N HIS A 356 14.64 10.80 -27.59
CA HIS A 356 14.19 9.53 -28.14
C HIS A 356 12.70 9.69 -28.44
N ALA A 357 12.43 10.17 -29.66
CA ALA A 357 11.13 10.09 -30.29
C ALA A 357 10.46 8.78 -29.88
N LEU A 358 9.19 8.86 -29.46
CA LEU A 358 8.33 7.72 -29.15
C LEU A 358 8.38 6.70 -30.30
N ARG A 359 9.40 5.86 -30.32
CA ARG A 359 9.41 4.66 -31.13
C ARG A 359 8.48 3.72 -30.39
N TRP A 360 7.31 3.55 -31.00
CA TRP A 360 6.28 2.57 -30.67
C TRP A 360 6.60 1.09 -31.00
N PRO A 361 7.76 0.64 -31.54
CA PRO A 361 7.99 -0.79 -31.67
C PRO A 361 8.33 -1.39 -30.30
N ASP A 362 8.06 -2.68 -30.17
CA ASP A 362 8.20 -3.47 -28.95
C ASP A 362 7.16 -3.14 -27.87
N PHE A 363 5.90 -3.00 -28.29
CA PHE A 363 4.86 -3.61 -27.48
C PHE A 363 5.07 -5.13 -27.56
N ALA A 364 5.68 -5.72 -26.52
CA ALA A 364 5.31 -7.09 -26.19
C ALA A 364 3.78 -7.05 -26.04
N SER A 365 3.07 -7.61 -27.03
CA SER A 365 1.65 -7.39 -27.22
C SER A 365 0.89 -7.47 -25.88
N PRO A 366 -0.10 -6.58 -25.61
CA PRO A 366 -0.97 -6.69 -24.43
C PRO A 366 -1.67 -8.05 -24.35
N ALA A 367 -1.62 -8.85 -25.43
CA ALA A 367 -2.05 -10.23 -25.46
C ALA A 367 -1.25 -11.16 -24.54
N VAL A 368 -0.02 -10.87 -24.08
CA VAL A 368 0.70 -11.80 -23.19
C VAL A 368 0.07 -11.88 -21.79
N PRO A 369 -0.16 -10.76 -21.06
CA PRO A 369 -0.86 -10.81 -19.77
C PRO A 369 -2.33 -11.21 -19.94
N PHE A 370 -3.02 -10.76 -20.99
CA PHE A 370 -4.41 -11.17 -21.24
C PHE A 370 -4.54 -12.64 -21.62
N ARG A 371 -3.66 -13.20 -22.46
CA ARG A 371 -3.62 -14.65 -22.75
C ARG A 371 -3.20 -15.44 -21.53
N ALA A 372 -2.32 -14.93 -20.67
CA ALA A 372 -1.96 -15.59 -19.41
C ALA A 372 -3.14 -15.60 -18.43
N ILE A 373 -3.90 -14.51 -18.31
CA ILE A 373 -5.13 -14.43 -17.50
C ILE A 373 -6.23 -15.31 -18.10
N TRP A 374 -6.42 -15.28 -19.42
CA TRP A 374 -7.42 -16.09 -20.11
C TRP A 374 -7.07 -17.58 -20.12
N ALA A 375 -5.78 -17.92 -20.27
CA ALA A 375 -5.27 -19.26 -20.04
C ALA A 375 -5.43 -19.66 -18.57
N ALA A 376 -5.18 -18.77 -17.59
CA ALA A 376 -5.37 -19.06 -16.18
C ALA A 376 -6.85 -19.29 -15.82
N ILE A 377 -7.79 -18.50 -16.35
CA ILE A 377 -9.24 -18.69 -16.20
C ILE A 377 -9.65 -20.01 -16.84
N ARG A 378 -9.19 -20.29 -18.07
CA ARG A 378 -9.47 -21.54 -18.79
C ARG A 378 -8.81 -22.77 -18.14
N TRP A 379 -7.69 -22.59 -17.44
CA TRP A 379 -6.95 -23.66 -16.75
C TRP A 379 -7.33 -23.83 -15.28
N PHE A 380 -7.95 -22.85 -14.61
CA PHE A 380 -8.34 -22.95 -13.20
C PHE A 380 -9.19 -24.20 -12.88
N PRO A 381 -10.21 -24.58 -13.70
CA PRO A 381 -10.93 -25.84 -13.47
C PRO A 381 -10.06 -27.09 -13.72
N ARG A 382 -9.12 -27.03 -14.68
CA ARG A 382 -8.18 -28.14 -14.96
C ARG A 382 -7.10 -28.29 -13.89
N LYS A 383 -6.69 -27.20 -13.23
CA LYS A 383 -5.68 -27.19 -12.15
C LYS A 383 -6.28 -27.71 -10.84
N LEU A 384 -7.57 -27.47 -10.57
CA LEU A 384 -8.31 -28.12 -9.49
C LEU A 384 -8.43 -29.64 -9.71
N ALA A 385 -8.69 -30.08 -10.94
CA ALA A 385 -8.69 -31.51 -11.30
C ALA A 385 -7.30 -32.16 -11.24
N ARG A 386 -6.24 -31.45 -11.63
CA ARG A 386 -4.85 -31.96 -11.58
C ARG A 386 -4.23 -31.93 -10.17
N ARG A 387 -4.63 -30.98 -9.32
CA ARG A 387 -4.15 -30.91 -7.92
C ARG A 387 -4.68 -32.06 -7.06
N TRP A 388 -5.78 -32.70 -7.47
CA TRP A 388 -6.24 -33.97 -6.88
C TRP A 388 -5.42 -35.18 -7.35
N LYS A 389 -4.75 -35.08 -8.51
CA LYS A 389 -3.91 -36.15 -9.09
C LYS A 389 -2.41 -36.04 -8.73
N TRP A 390 -1.98 -34.88 -8.21
CA TRP A 390 -0.57 -34.59 -7.93
C TRP A 390 -0.09 -35.03 -6.53
N THR A 391 -0.98 -35.57 -5.68
CA THR A 391 -0.61 -36.21 -4.42
C THR A 391 -0.15 -37.66 -4.57
N GLN A 392 -0.09 -38.21 -5.79
CA GLN A 392 0.33 -39.60 -6.03
C GLN A 392 1.70 -39.77 -6.72
N ASN A 393 2.24 -38.75 -7.39
CA ASN A 393 3.49 -38.91 -8.15
C ASN A 393 4.51 -37.85 -7.74
N ALA A 394 5.20 -38.09 -6.64
CA ALA A 394 6.43 -37.38 -6.29
C ALA A 394 7.50 -38.42 -5.91
N GLY A 395 8.19 -38.93 -6.93
CA GLY A 395 9.41 -39.72 -6.84
C GLY A 395 10.16 -39.59 -8.16
N GLU A 396 11.46 -39.31 -8.07
CA GLU A 396 12.48 -39.29 -9.16
C GLU A 396 12.40 -38.12 -10.17
N ILE A 397 13.47 -37.44 -10.63
CA ILE A 397 14.93 -37.64 -10.59
C ILE A 397 15.63 -36.30 -10.98
N GLU A 398 16.79 -36.08 -10.36
CA GLU A 398 18.10 -35.51 -10.80
C GLU A 398 18.35 -34.21 -11.61
N SER A 399 19.57 -33.78 -11.32
CA SER A 399 20.49 -32.73 -11.77
C SER A 399 20.83 -32.64 -13.27
N ASN A 400 21.10 -31.42 -13.73
CA ASN A 400 22.42 -30.97 -14.22
C ASN A 400 22.34 -29.58 -14.89
N GLY A 401 23.42 -28.80 -14.81
CA GLY A 401 23.65 -27.69 -15.76
C GLY A 401 24.37 -26.46 -15.20
N SER A 402 25.71 -26.54 -15.15
CA SER A 402 26.67 -25.44 -14.98
C SER A 402 26.78 -24.54 -16.22
N VAL A 403 26.87 -23.21 -16.07
CA VAL A 403 27.51 -22.30 -17.07
C VAL A 403 28.10 -21.04 -16.41
N SER A 404 29.44 -20.94 -16.48
CA SER A 404 30.32 -19.80 -16.80
C SER A 404 30.05 -18.40 -16.23
N ALA A 405 30.93 -17.99 -15.31
CA ALA A 405 31.19 -16.59 -14.97
C ALA A 405 32.10 -15.96 -16.04
N ALA A 406 31.67 -14.85 -16.64
CA ALA A 406 32.50 -14.03 -17.50
C ALA A 406 33.00 -12.83 -16.70
N GLU A 407 34.32 -12.77 -16.58
CA GLU A 407 35.16 -11.77 -15.95
C GLU A 407 35.07 -10.45 -16.73
N VAL A 408 34.71 -9.35 -16.06
CA VAL A 408 34.68 -8.00 -16.64
C VAL A 408 35.91 -7.27 -16.14
N GLU A 409 36.91 -7.18 -17.01
CA GLU A 409 38.09 -6.32 -16.86
C GLU A 409 37.66 -4.85 -16.68
N SER A 410 37.93 -4.30 -15.51
CA SER A 410 37.81 -2.87 -15.24
C SER A 410 39.08 -2.15 -15.68
N VAL A 411 39.00 -1.42 -16.80
CA VAL A 411 40.04 -0.52 -17.28
C VAL A 411 40.27 0.60 -16.25
N SER A 412 41.45 0.63 -15.62
CA SER A 412 41.87 1.72 -14.75
C SER A 412 42.25 2.94 -15.58
N VAL A 413 41.34 3.92 -15.66
CA VAL A 413 41.66 5.25 -16.17
C VAL A 413 42.45 5.99 -15.10
N ALA A 414 43.72 6.28 -15.36
CA ALA A 414 44.54 7.13 -14.51
C ALA A 414 43.88 8.52 -14.38
N PRO A 415 43.80 9.11 -13.18
CA PRO A 415 43.17 10.41 -13.00
C PRO A 415 44.00 11.49 -13.69
N ALA A 416 43.42 12.10 -14.73
CA ALA A 416 43.87 13.38 -15.25
C ALA A 416 43.90 14.40 -14.09
N ARG A 417 44.96 15.20 -14.01
CA ARG A 417 45.10 16.33 -13.06
C ARG A 417 43.81 17.14 -13.06
N GLU A 418 43.01 17.05 -11.99
CA GLU A 418 41.83 17.90 -11.80
C GLU A 418 42.29 19.37 -11.78
N ASP A 419 41.75 20.20 -12.68
CA ASP A 419 42.00 21.64 -12.71
C ASP A 419 41.61 22.27 -11.36
N ASP A 420 42.44 23.17 -10.82
CA ASP A 420 42.27 23.79 -9.49
C ASP A 420 40.88 24.43 -9.28
N GLU A 421 40.24 24.89 -10.35
CA GLU A 421 38.86 25.40 -10.32
C GLU A 421 37.82 24.32 -10.01
N THR A 422 37.96 23.13 -10.62
CA THR A 422 37.02 22.01 -10.42
C THR A 422 37.08 21.51 -8.98
N PHE A 423 38.29 21.45 -8.40
CA PHE A 423 38.50 21.12 -6.99
C PHE A 423 37.83 22.14 -6.07
N ARG A 424 38.00 23.46 -6.32
CA ARG A 424 37.38 24.52 -5.52
C ARG A 424 35.86 24.48 -5.57
N VAL A 425 35.27 24.30 -6.76
CA VAL A 425 33.80 24.20 -6.92
C VAL A 425 33.26 22.98 -6.19
N ARG A 426 33.91 21.82 -6.34
CA ARG A 426 33.56 20.59 -5.64
C ARG A 426 33.61 20.79 -4.12
N ARG A 427 34.72 21.35 -3.61
CA ARG A 427 34.88 21.61 -2.17
C ARG A 427 33.81 22.55 -1.60
N ARG A 428 33.44 23.60 -2.33
CA ARG A 428 32.34 24.50 -1.94
C ARG A 428 31.01 23.76 -1.83
N SER A 429 30.70 22.89 -2.79
CA SER A 429 29.47 22.08 -2.78
C SER A 429 29.44 21.10 -1.61
N GLU A 430 30.56 20.49 -1.27
CA GLU A 430 30.69 19.58 -0.12
C GLU A 430 30.50 20.34 1.21
N ILE A 431 31.12 21.50 1.36
CA ILE A 431 30.95 22.35 2.56
C ILE A 431 29.48 22.79 2.71
N ALA A 432 28.82 23.16 1.62
CA ALA A 432 27.41 23.53 1.64
C ALA A 432 26.52 22.34 2.06
N ALA A 433 26.76 21.15 1.48
CA ALA A 433 26.07 19.92 1.85
C ALA A 433 26.25 19.57 3.34
N ARG A 434 27.46 19.67 3.89
CA ARG A 434 27.74 19.42 5.32
C ARG A 434 27.00 20.36 6.24
N ARG A 435 26.98 21.65 5.93
CA ARG A 435 26.24 22.66 6.69
C ARG A 435 24.74 22.38 6.65
N GLU A 436 24.23 21.95 5.49
CA GLU A 436 22.83 21.57 5.34
C GLU A 436 22.49 20.32 6.16
N ILE A 437 23.33 19.27 6.12
CA ILE A 437 23.17 18.06 6.94
C ILE A 437 23.11 18.41 8.43
N ILE A 438 24.06 19.21 8.92
CA ILE A 438 24.09 19.63 10.33
C ILE A 438 22.81 20.39 10.69
N ARG A 439 22.42 21.40 9.91
CA ARG A 439 21.19 22.19 10.18
C ARG A 439 19.93 21.33 10.10
N GLY A 440 19.86 20.41 9.15
CA GLY A 440 18.73 19.50 9.00
C GLY A 440 18.63 18.55 10.20
N LEU A 441 19.73 17.91 10.58
CA LEU A 441 19.78 17.07 11.78
C LEU A 441 19.47 17.85 13.06
N GLU A 442 19.92 19.10 13.16
CA GLU A 442 19.59 19.99 14.28
C GLU A 442 18.08 20.20 14.41
N ARG A 443 17.43 20.52 13.28
CA ARG A 443 15.98 20.71 13.19
C ARG A 443 15.21 19.43 13.52
N LEU A 444 15.76 18.26 13.23
CA LEU A 444 15.10 16.97 13.53
C LEU A 444 15.32 16.52 14.98
N ILE A 445 16.51 16.72 15.55
CA ILE A 445 16.89 16.20 16.88
C ILE A 445 16.46 17.12 18.02
N LYS A 446 16.58 18.45 17.86
CA LYS A 446 16.21 19.41 18.92
C LYS A 446 14.74 19.29 19.38
N PRO A 447 13.75 19.08 18.49
CA PRO A 447 12.36 18.89 18.91
C PRO A 447 12.19 17.62 19.75
N LEU A 448 12.83 16.53 19.36
CA LEU A 448 12.79 15.25 20.09
C LEU A 448 13.37 15.38 21.49
N ALA A 449 14.48 16.10 21.63
CA ALA A 449 15.09 16.36 22.94
C ALA A 449 14.17 17.16 23.89
N ARG A 450 13.16 17.87 23.38
CA ARG A 450 12.20 18.65 24.17
C ARG A 450 10.97 17.83 24.61
N GLN A 451 10.69 16.69 24.00
CA GLN A 451 9.54 15.86 24.36
C GLN A 451 9.77 15.21 25.74
N ARG A 452 9.03 15.66 26.76
CA ARG A 452 9.28 15.32 28.18
C ARG A 452 8.73 13.95 28.62
N HIS A 453 7.73 13.38 27.94
CA HIS A 453 6.94 12.30 28.54
C HIS A 453 7.27 10.88 28.09
N THR A 454 7.96 10.66 26.96
CA THR A 454 8.31 9.31 26.47
C THR A 454 9.55 9.33 25.56
N ALA A 455 10.54 10.17 25.85
CA ALA A 455 11.73 10.25 24.99
C ALA A 455 12.48 8.90 24.96
N PRO A 456 12.74 8.35 23.76
CA PRO A 456 13.34 7.02 23.59
C PRO A 456 14.76 6.96 24.17
N ALA A 457 15.21 5.74 24.50
CA ALA A 457 16.55 5.51 25.07
C ALA A 457 17.69 6.00 24.15
N GLY A 458 17.45 5.95 22.85
CA GLY A 458 18.29 6.55 21.83
C GLY A 458 17.53 6.73 20.53
N ILE A 459 18.18 7.43 19.60
CA ILE A 459 17.67 7.64 18.24
C ILE A 459 18.64 7.05 17.22
N ILE A 460 18.09 6.44 16.17
CA ILE A 460 18.84 5.89 15.05
C ILE A 460 18.73 6.84 13.88
N ILE A 461 19.88 7.14 13.30
CA ILE A 461 20.07 8.05 12.18
C ILE A 461 20.61 7.23 11.00
N GLY A 462 19.90 7.25 9.88
CA GLY A 462 20.28 6.54 8.66
C GLY A 462 19.89 7.30 7.41
N LEU A 463 20.45 8.50 7.21
CA LEU A 463 20.10 9.40 6.10
C LEU A 463 20.37 8.79 4.73
N GLN A 464 21.33 7.86 4.67
CA GLN A 464 21.75 7.15 3.47
C GLN A 464 20.78 6.02 3.09
N HIS A 465 19.91 5.59 4.01
CA HIS A 465 18.98 4.48 3.80
C HIS A 465 17.63 4.99 3.34
N TRP A 466 17.22 4.58 2.13
CA TRP A 466 15.95 5.00 1.53
C TRP A 466 14.71 4.54 2.33
N PHE A 467 14.83 3.45 3.08
CA PHE A 467 13.73 2.91 3.90
C PHE A 467 13.62 3.61 5.27
N MET A 468 14.65 4.35 5.70
CA MET A 468 14.57 5.19 6.89
C MET A 468 14.04 6.56 6.48
N LEU A 469 12.73 6.76 6.66
CA LEU A 469 12.08 8.00 6.26
C LEU A 469 12.54 9.19 7.12
N GLY A 470 12.89 8.99 8.39
CA GLY A 470 13.46 10.00 9.30
C GLY A 470 14.09 9.34 10.53
N LEU A 471 14.12 10.03 11.67
CA LEU A 471 14.71 9.51 12.91
C LEU A 471 13.88 8.35 13.47
N ALA A 472 14.55 7.24 13.81
CA ALA A 472 13.90 6.06 14.39
C ALA A 472 14.24 5.94 15.89
N SER A 473 13.31 5.37 16.66
CA SER A 473 13.45 5.10 18.10
C SER A 473 14.06 3.72 18.36
N ASP A 474 14.93 3.60 19.36
CA ASP A 474 15.44 2.32 19.87
C ASP A 474 14.42 1.59 20.77
N GLY A 475 13.47 2.33 21.37
CA GLY A 475 12.71 1.89 22.55
C GLY A 475 11.39 1.16 22.31
N ASP A 476 10.98 0.84 21.08
CA ASP A 476 9.60 0.35 20.81
C ASP A 476 9.50 -1.18 20.61
N ARG A 477 10.49 -1.95 21.07
CA ARG A 477 10.49 -3.42 20.93
C ARG A 477 9.51 -4.13 21.88
N GLU A 478 9.04 -3.50 22.95
CA GLU A 478 8.16 -4.15 23.94
C GLU A 478 6.67 -3.84 23.82
N SER A 479 6.23 -2.99 22.88
CA SER A 479 4.80 -2.87 22.54
C SER A 479 4.32 -4.04 21.67
N ARG A 480 4.51 -5.28 22.14
CA ARG A 480 4.01 -6.55 21.59
C ARG A 480 2.48 -6.62 21.45
N PHE A 481 1.75 -5.58 21.85
CA PHE A 481 0.29 -5.51 21.76
C PHE A 481 -0.28 -4.79 20.53
N LEU A 482 0.55 -4.27 19.61
CA LEU A 482 0.02 -3.59 18.41
C LEU A 482 0.41 -4.31 17.12
N ARG A 483 -0.23 -5.47 16.94
CA ARG A 483 -0.34 -6.21 15.66
C ARG A 483 -1.09 -5.43 14.55
N GLU A 484 -1.32 -4.14 14.75
CA GLU A 484 -2.07 -3.22 13.88
C GLU A 484 -1.40 -1.83 13.77
N ARG A 485 -0.07 -1.74 13.78
CA ARG A 485 0.60 -0.48 13.34
C ARG A 485 0.85 -0.55 11.82
N THR A 486 0.26 0.39 11.09
CA THR A 486 0.32 0.50 9.62
C THR A 486 1.70 0.92 9.11
N ILE A 487 1.88 0.87 7.78
CA ILE A 487 3.08 1.08 6.93
C ILE A 487 3.86 2.41 7.15
N LEU A 488 3.39 3.26 8.05
CA LEU A 488 4.08 4.46 8.52
C LEU A 488 4.64 4.15 9.91
N ASP A 489 5.74 3.38 9.95
CA ASP A 489 6.54 3.25 11.18
C ASP A 489 6.75 4.63 11.81
N GLN A 490 6.76 4.71 13.14
CA GLN A 490 6.92 5.95 13.90
C GLN A 490 8.25 6.62 13.56
N VAL A 491 8.26 7.41 12.49
CA VAL A 491 9.28 8.41 12.26
C VAL A 491 9.08 9.41 13.40
N LEU A 492 10.03 9.43 14.34
CA LEU A 492 9.96 10.34 15.49
C LEU A 492 9.92 11.81 15.03
N SER A 493 10.51 12.08 13.87
CA SER A 493 10.70 13.41 13.30
C SER A 493 10.03 13.57 11.94
N TRP A 494 10.15 14.77 11.38
CA TRP A 494 9.91 14.96 9.94
C TRP A 494 10.78 14.02 9.10
N PRO A 495 10.31 13.63 7.90
CA PRO A 495 11.13 12.85 6.99
C PRO A 495 12.38 13.59 6.53
N PHE A 496 13.51 12.89 6.39
CA PHE A 496 14.80 13.47 5.99
C PHE A 496 14.71 14.27 4.70
N TYR A 497 13.89 13.82 3.74
CA TYR A 497 13.74 14.49 2.44
C TYR A 497 13.10 15.88 2.52
N ARG A 498 12.39 16.20 3.61
CA ARG A 498 11.82 17.53 3.83
C ARG A 498 12.84 18.50 4.41
N THR A 499 13.75 18.01 5.26
CA THR A 499 14.71 18.87 5.97
C THR A 499 16.09 18.93 5.32
N ILE A 500 16.45 17.92 4.52
CA ILE A 500 17.78 17.77 3.93
C ILE A 500 17.63 17.43 2.44
N SER A 501 18.19 18.29 1.59
CA SER A 501 18.15 18.16 0.14
C SER A 501 18.75 16.83 -0.34
N HIS A 502 18.33 16.42 -1.53
CA HIS A 502 18.88 15.21 -2.16
C HIS A 502 20.41 15.28 -2.36
N PRO A 503 21.01 16.39 -2.83
CA PRO A 503 22.47 16.52 -2.93
C PRO A 503 23.19 16.33 -1.59
N ALA A 504 22.65 16.92 -0.51
CA ALA A 504 23.23 16.79 0.81
C ALA A 504 23.14 15.34 1.35
N ARG A 505 22.01 14.67 1.15
CA ARG A 505 21.87 13.24 1.50
C ARG A 505 22.80 12.34 0.67
N HIS A 506 23.00 12.65 -0.61
CA HIS A 506 23.94 11.91 -1.45
C HIS A 506 25.39 12.12 -0.99
N HIS A 507 25.78 13.34 -0.58
CA HIS A 507 27.08 13.58 0.02
C HIS A 507 27.25 12.80 1.33
N TYR A 508 26.22 12.76 2.18
CA TYR A 508 26.24 11.95 3.40
C TYR A 508 26.39 10.45 3.09
N TRP A 509 25.70 9.93 2.07
CA TRP A 509 25.88 8.53 1.64
C TRP A 509 27.31 8.24 1.19
N LYS A 510 27.95 9.13 0.41
CA LYS A 510 29.37 8.98 0.02
C LYS A 510 30.28 8.93 1.24
N LEU A 511 30.03 9.83 2.20
CA LEU A 511 30.79 9.88 3.44
C LEU A 511 30.61 8.61 4.27
N ALA A 512 29.37 8.22 4.55
CA ALA A 512 29.06 7.05 5.35
C ALA A 512 29.63 5.78 4.71
N LYS A 513 29.53 5.65 3.39
CA LYS A 513 30.13 4.56 2.63
C LYS A 513 31.67 4.57 2.70
N GLY A 514 32.30 5.74 2.56
CA GLY A 514 33.76 5.86 2.63
C GLY A 514 34.34 5.59 4.02
N LEU A 515 33.55 5.82 5.07
CA LEU A 515 33.91 5.53 6.45
C LEU A 515 33.49 4.12 6.90
N ASP A 516 32.81 3.36 6.05
CA ASP A 516 32.21 2.07 6.36
C ASP A 516 31.29 2.14 7.60
N LEU A 517 30.30 3.03 7.54
CA LEU A 517 29.30 3.25 8.58
C LEU A 517 27.88 3.14 7.99
N ASP A 518 27.10 2.21 8.53
CA ASP A 518 25.73 1.97 8.10
C ASP A 518 24.71 2.78 8.88
N LEU A 519 24.87 2.91 10.19
CA LEU A 519 23.91 3.59 11.04
C LEU A 519 24.65 4.41 12.10
N VAL A 520 24.02 5.49 12.54
CA VAL A 520 24.49 6.25 13.70
C VAL A 520 23.43 6.16 14.78
N TYR A 521 23.82 5.64 15.93
CA TYR A 521 23.00 5.58 17.13
C TYR A 521 23.41 6.72 18.08
N LEU A 522 22.43 7.46 18.57
CA LEU A 522 22.64 8.57 19.50
C LEU A 522 21.90 8.32 20.81
N GLU A 523 22.63 8.19 21.92
CA GLU A 523 22.07 8.01 23.26
C GLU A 523 21.25 9.23 23.69
N LYS A 524 20.17 8.99 24.43
CA LYS A 524 19.41 10.02 25.12
C LYS A 524 20.30 10.85 26.05
N GLY A 525 20.10 12.16 26.02
CA GLY A 525 20.85 13.09 26.86
C GLY A 525 22.14 13.61 26.23
N LEU A 526 22.53 13.12 25.05
CA LEU A 526 23.60 13.74 24.28
C LEU A 526 23.12 15.07 23.69
N THR A 527 23.82 16.15 24.00
CA THR A 527 23.50 17.45 23.39
C THR A 527 23.84 17.46 21.91
N PHE A 528 23.04 18.16 21.10
CA PHE A 528 23.31 18.27 19.66
C PHE A 528 24.72 18.86 19.38
N ARG A 529 25.23 19.73 20.26
CA ARG A 529 26.60 20.28 20.16
C ARG A 529 27.67 19.18 20.24
N ARG A 530 27.50 18.18 21.10
CA ARG A 530 28.42 17.02 21.21
C ARG A 530 28.33 16.16 19.97
N PHE A 531 27.11 15.88 19.48
CA PHE A 531 26.90 15.15 18.23
C PHE A 531 27.56 15.82 17.02
N VAL A 532 27.49 17.16 16.93
CA VAL A 532 28.18 17.92 15.87
C VAL A 532 29.70 17.74 15.90
N LYS A 533 30.32 17.57 17.08
CA LYS A 533 31.76 17.28 17.17
C LYS A 533 32.08 15.93 16.53
N VAL A 534 31.28 14.90 16.80
CA VAL A 534 31.43 13.58 16.15
C VAL A 534 31.28 13.69 14.63
N LEU A 535 30.27 14.40 14.13
CA LEU A 535 30.10 14.62 12.70
C LEU A 535 31.30 15.36 12.07
N ARG A 536 31.91 16.32 12.78
CA ARG A 536 33.11 17.01 12.30
C ARG A 536 34.30 16.07 12.16
N VAL A 537 34.52 15.20 13.14
CA VAL A 537 35.55 14.15 13.06
C VAL A 537 35.26 13.21 11.89
N MET A 538 34.01 12.80 11.67
CA MET A 538 33.65 12.02 10.47
C MET A 538 33.98 12.75 9.16
N PHE A 539 33.68 14.05 9.07
CA PHE A 539 34.02 14.87 7.90
C PHE A 539 35.53 14.95 7.68
N GLU A 540 36.29 15.06 8.76
CA GLU A 540 37.75 15.17 8.76
C GLU A 540 38.42 13.86 8.34
N VAL A 541 38.05 12.73 8.95
CA VAL A 541 38.56 11.39 8.57
C VAL A 541 38.25 11.11 7.09
N TYR A 542 37.05 11.45 6.63
CA TYR A 542 36.69 11.29 5.23
C TYR A 542 37.55 12.16 4.30
N ASP A 543 37.85 13.41 4.69
CA ASP A 543 38.67 14.33 3.92
C ASP A 543 40.14 13.92 3.86
N MET A 544 40.72 13.53 5.01
CA MET A 544 42.13 13.14 5.11
C MET A 544 42.43 11.91 4.26
N HIS A 545 41.53 10.94 4.25
CA HIS A 545 41.75 9.66 3.56
C HIS A 545 41.01 9.55 2.22
N GLY A 546 40.30 10.60 1.79
CA GLY A 546 39.50 10.61 0.57
C GLY A 546 38.43 9.49 0.54
N GLY A 547 37.93 9.07 1.70
CA GLY A 547 37.00 7.94 1.84
C GLY A 547 37.59 6.56 1.56
N ARG A 548 38.92 6.41 1.57
CA ARG A 548 39.61 5.10 1.39
C ARG A 548 39.81 4.35 2.71
N GLN A 549 39.81 5.06 3.83
CA GLN A 549 40.03 4.48 5.15
C GLN A 549 38.71 4.47 5.94
N ARG A 550 38.39 3.29 6.48
CA ARG A 550 37.25 3.11 7.38
C ARG A 550 37.43 3.94 8.66
N ALA A 551 36.34 4.40 9.24
CA ALA A 551 36.39 5.02 10.57
C ALA A 551 36.69 3.96 11.64
N GLU A 552 37.51 4.27 12.63
CA GLU A 552 37.84 3.42 13.78
C GLU A 552 37.61 4.22 15.06
N GLU A 553 37.41 3.53 16.20
CA GLU A 553 37.08 4.18 17.48
C GLU A 553 38.15 5.20 17.90
N ARG A 554 39.43 4.88 17.67
CA ARG A 554 40.57 5.77 17.92
C ARG A 554 40.47 7.14 17.24
N HIS A 555 39.80 7.25 16.08
CA HIS A 555 39.63 8.54 15.41
C HIS A 555 38.72 9.50 16.19
N PHE A 556 37.89 8.97 17.10
CA PHE A 556 36.96 9.74 17.92
C PHE A 556 37.48 9.98 19.34
N GLY A 557 38.73 9.61 19.63
CA GLY A 557 39.39 9.86 20.90
C GLY A 557 39.50 11.35 21.22
N GLY A 558 39.49 11.69 22.51
CA GLY A 558 39.66 13.08 22.98
C GLY A 558 38.42 13.98 22.84
N LEU A 559 37.25 13.44 22.49
CA LEU A 559 35.99 14.20 22.45
C LEU A 559 35.41 14.37 23.87
N PRO A 560 35.47 15.57 24.49
CA PRO A 560 35.11 15.71 25.90
C PRO A 560 33.62 15.41 26.15
N GLY A 561 33.35 14.51 27.09
CA GLY A 561 32.01 14.13 27.51
C GLY A 561 31.23 13.32 26.47
N THR A 562 31.91 12.71 25.49
CA THR A 562 31.30 11.91 24.42
C THR A 562 32.13 10.65 24.19
N ARG A 563 31.51 9.48 24.36
CA ARG A 563 32.14 8.20 24.04
C ARG A 563 31.57 7.68 22.74
N VAL A 564 32.44 7.27 21.82
CA VAL A 564 32.04 6.72 20.53
C VAL A 564 32.51 5.28 20.44
N ILE A 565 31.59 4.38 20.13
CA ILE A 565 31.85 2.94 19.97
C ILE A 565 31.35 2.54 18.60
N ILE A 566 32.13 1.80 17.84
CA ILE A 566 31.73 1.28 16.53
C ILE A 566 31.40 -0.20 16.71
N HIS A 567 30.11 -0.51 16.71
CA HIS A 567 29.64 -1.87 16.84
C HIS A 567 29.46 -2.48 15.45
N GLU A 568 30.20 -3.55 15.17
CA GLU A 568 30.02 -4.39 14.00
C GLU A 568 29.01 -5.51 14.33
N LEU A 569 27.75 -5.31 13.92
CA LEU A 569 26.71 -6.31 14.07
C LEU A 569 26.86 -7.35 12.98
N ASP A 570 27.42 -8.51 13.32
CA ASP A 570 27.46 -9.68 12.43
C ASP A 570 26.26 -10.58 12.71
N VAL A 571 25.23 -10.52 11.87
CA VAL A 571 24.00 -11.32 11.98
C VAL A 571 24.33 -12.82 11.85
N ASN A 572 25.40 -13.19 11.14
CA ASN A 572 25.83 -14.57 10.98
C ASN A 572 26.58 -15.12 12.20
N ARG A 573 27.05 -14.26 13.11
CA ARG A 573 27.58 -14.65 14.43
C ARG A 573 26.50 -14.96 15.47
N SER A 574 25.21 -14.85 15.12
CA SER A 574 24.14 -15.30 16.00
C SER A 574 24.24 -16.82 16.25
N LEU A 575 24.71 -17.18 17.45
CA LEU A 575 24.55 -18.47 18.15
C LEU A 575 24.23 -19.67 17.23
N ARG A 576 25.15 -20.07 16.34
CA ARG A 576 25.05 -21.37 15.65
C ARG A 576 25.32 -22.50 16.65
N HIS A 577 24.31 -22.80 17.46
CA HIS A 577 24.07 -24.14 17.96
C HIS A 577 23.70 -25.03 16.75
N GLY A 578 24.70 -25.70 16.17
CA GLY A 578 24.57 -27.06 15.62
C GLY A 578 23.54 -27.36 14.53
N ARG A 579 23.56 -26.66 13.38
CA ARG A 579 22.96 -27.21 12.14
C ARG A 579 23.94 -27.08 10.96
N THR A 580 24.63 -28.18 10.67
CA THR A 580 25.78 -28.28 9.75
C THR A 580 25.43 -28.50 8.27
N ASN A 581 24.16 -28.73 7.90
CA ASN A 581 23.82 -29.26 6.57
C ASN A 581 22.91 -28.38 5.69
N TYR A 582 22.82 -27.07 5.94
CA TYR A 582 22.13 -26.17 4.99
C TYR A 582 23.13 -25.15 4.42
N PRO A 583 23.45 -25.21 3.12
CA PRO A 583 24.25 -24.18 2.47
C PRO A 583 23.37 -22.93 2.34
N GLU A 584 23.43 -22.06 3.34
CA GLU A 584 22.89 -20.71 3.20
C GLU A 584 23.74 -19.97 2.15
N PRO A 585 23.10 -19.26 1.20
CA PRO A 585 23.84 -18.44 0.25
C PRO A 585 24.70 -17.42 1.01
N GLU A 586 25.92 -17.18 0.54
CA GLU A 586 26.83 -16.15 1.05
C GLU A 586 26.20 -14.76 0.88
N TYR A 587 25.37 -14.36 1.84
CA TYR A 587 24.89 -12.99 2.01
C TYR A 587 25.78 -12.24 3.00
N ASP A 588 27.10 -12.43 2.90
CA ASP A 588 28.05 -11.91 3.89
C ASP A 588 27.95 -10.37 3.97
N ASP A 589 27.71 -9.71 2.84
CA ASP A 589 27.56 -8.24 2.74
C ASP A 589 26.23 -7.70 3.30
N ILE A 590 25.19 -8.53 3.43
CA ILE A 590 23.87 -8.09 3.93
C ILE A 590 23.73 -8.38 5.43
N SER A 591 24.64 -9.19 5.98
CA SER A 591 24.62 -9.66 7.36
C SER A 591 25.39 -8.77 8.33
N ARG A 592 26.20 -7.83 7.83
CA ARG A 592 27.05 -6.96 8.67
C ARG A 592 26.52 -5.54 8.65
N ALA A 593 26.22 -4.99 9.82
CA ALA A 593 25.87 -3.59 9.97
C ALA A 593 26.85 -2.91 10.93
N ARG A 594 27.55 -1.88 10.46
CA ARG A 594 28.52 -1.12 11.25
C ARG A 594 27.84 0.12 11.82
N ILE A 595 27.57 0.08 13.12
CA ILE A 595 26.78 1.10 13.83
C ILE A 595 27.71 1.97 14.67
N LEU A 596 27.73 3.27 14.37
CA LEU A 596 28.42 4.27 15.18
C LEU A 596 27.54 4.64 16.37
N HIS A 597 27.82 4.06 17.54
CA HIS A 597 27.15 4.42 18.78
C HIS A 597 27.81 5.63 19.44
N ILE A 598 27.00 6.62 19.77
CA ILE A 598 27.45 7.87 20.40
C ILE A 598 26.77 8.00 21.75
N PHE A 599 27.56 7.86 22.81
CA PHE A 599 27.14 7.88 24.20
C PHE A 599 27.60 9.15 24.91
N ARG A 600 26.89 9.50 25.97
CA ARG A 600 27.37 10.47 26.96
C ARG A 600 28.42 9.76 27.81
N ASP A 601 29.64 10.25 27.75
CA ASP A 601 30.69 9.80 28.65
C ASP A 601 30.32 10.15 30.10
N ARG A 602 30.41 9.15 30.98
CA ARG A 602 30.06 9.20 32.41
C ARG A 602 31.29 9.25 33.30
N GLY A 603 32.50 9.22 32.73
CA GLY A 603 33.76 9.26 33.47
C GLY A 603 34.14 7.93 34.12
N ASP A 604 33.66 6.80 33.58
CA ASP A 604 34.21 5.49 33.96
C ASP A 604 35.67 5.43 33.50
N GLU A 605 36.57 4.91 34.36
CA GLU A 605 38.00 4.81 34.09
C GLU A 605 38.25 4.19 32.71
N GLU A 606 38.73 4.99 31.76
CA GLU A 606 39.26 4.49 30.51
C GLU A 606 40.41 3.55 30.88
N VAL A 607 40.24 2.25 30.62
CA VAL A 607 41.38 1.33 30.61
C VAL A 607 42.34 1.93 29.58
N LEU A 608 43.47 2.44 30.06
CA LEU A 608 44.54 2.98 29.23
C LEU A 608 44.98 1.90 28.26
N GLU A 609 44.39 1.87 27.08
CA GLU A 609 44.91 1.11 25.95
C GLU A 609 46.28 1.72 25.64
N GLU A 610 47.35 0.92 25.78
CA GLU A 610 48.69 1.35 25.41
C GLU A 610 48.68 1.82 23.96
N ILE A 611 48.86 3.14 23.77
CA ILE A 611 48.94 3.75 22.47
C ILE A 611 50.11 3.10 21.71
N PRO A 612 49.89 2.46 20.55
CA PRO A 612 50.97 1.94 19.74
C PRO A 612 51.95 3.08 19.43
N GLN A 613 53.23 2.91 19.77
CA GLN A 613 54.26 3.94 19.58
C GLN A 613 54.63 4.17 18.10
N ASP A 614 54.04 3.38 17.18
CA ASP A 614 54.21 3.54 15.74
C ASP A 614 53.24 4.63 15.22
N PHE A 615 53.75 5.85 15.12
CA PHE A 615 53.03 7.04 14.63
C PHE A 615 52.89 7.12 13.10
N GLU A 616 53.14 6.04 12.36
CA GLU A 616 52.91 5.97 10.91
C GLU A 616 51.40 5.95 10.62
N GLY A 617 50.77 7.12 10.62
CA GLY A 617 49.35 7.31 10.26
C GLY A 617 48.46 7.95 11.34
N ALA A 618 49.00 8.32 12.50
CA ALA A 618 48.25 9.10 13.49
C ALA A 618 48.19 10.59 13.10
N PRO A 619 47.04 11.27 13.24
CA PRO A 619 46.93 12.69 12.94
C PRO A 619 47.81 13.50 13.90
N VAL A 620 48.72 14.30 13.33
CA VAL A 620 49.49 15.29 14.10
C VAL A 620 48.53 16.42 14.47
N PHE A 621 48.09 16.45 15.73
CA PHE A 621 47.31 17.56 16.26
C PHE A 621 48.19 18.81 16.30
N SER A 622 48.07 19.70 15.30
CA SER A 622 48.60 21.06 15.42
C SER A 622 47.77 21.82 16.44
N ALA A 623 48.41 22.21 17.54
CA ALA A 623 47.82 22.95 18.64
C ALA A 623 47.02 24.18 18.19
N TRP A 624 45.81 24.33 18.75
CA TRP A 624 45.02 25.56 18.81
C TRP A 624 44.52 25.74 20.24
#